data_AF-A0A9N9K1A3-F1
#
_entry.id   AF-A0A9N9K1A3-F1
#
_cell.length_a   1.000
_cell.length_b   1.000
_cell.length_c   1.000
_cell.angle_alpha   90.00
_cell.angle_beta   90.00
_cell.angle_gamma   90.00
#
_symmetry.space_group_name_H-M   'P 1'
#
loop_
_entity.id
_entity.type
_entity.pdbx_description
1 polymer ?
#
loop_
_entity_poly.entity_id
_entity_poly.type
_entity_poly.pdbx_seq_one_letter_code
_entity_poly.pdbx_strand_id
1 'polypeptide(L)'
;KRKLLSGLWKTANHHKEQSIMLKFLANDFNEPRWKTCALKNAYALLGKQRFEYAAAFFLLGDRLKDAVNVCLKHLNDFQLAVAICRVYEGDDGIILKSVFEEYIIPLAISTGDRWLASLAFWFLGQRDRAVKAIMAPLETLRTLSNNSSSTQSSTSISSPSSLIPTESPDAALIVLYKQLKEKSIQTLRGASEISPETEYFFVLRSIFAYDRMGCPLLALHLVRTWKFTPESMIKNPRHILKSRRRTTVFDIPILNNDSRISSGFINFDNW
;
A
#
# COMPACT_ATOMS: atom_id res chain seq x y z
N LYS A 1 14.01 -22.66 12.45
CA LYS A 1 14.63 -21.59 11.62
C LYS A 1 16.15 -21.70 11.51
N ARG A 2 16.93 -21.79 12.61
CA ARG A 2 18.41 -21.93 12.61
C ARG A 2 18.99 -23.05 11.72
N LYS A 3 18.36 -24.24 11.72
CA LYS A 3 18.80 -25.40 10.93
C LYS A 3 18.74 -25.20 9.41
N LEU A 4 17.86 -24.31 8.92
CA LEU A 4 17.74 -24.03 7.48
C LEU A 4 18.86 -23.11 7.01
N LEU A 5 19.16 -22.06 7.78
CA LEU A 5 20.25 -21.13 7.45
C LEU A 5 21.61 -21.84 7.44
N SER A 6 21.86 -22.72 8.42
CA SER A 6 23.08 -23.53 8.42
C SER A 6 23.12 -24.54 7.29
N GLY A 7 21.97 -25.06 6.85
CA GLY A 7 21.84 -25.90 5.65
C GLY A 7 22.19 -25.15 4.37
N LEU A 8 21.65 -23.95 4.17
CA LEU A 8 21.94 -23.11 3.00
C LEU A 8 23.43 -22.74 2.90
N TRP A 9 24.01 -22.34 4.04
CA TRP A 9 25.45 -22.05 4.09
C TRP A 9 26.31 -23.29 3.82
N LYS A 10 25.88 -24.50 4.17
CA LYS A 10 26.60 -25.74 3.80
C LYS A 10 26.59 -26.03 2.30
N THR A 11 25.56 -25.58 1.57
CA THR A 11 25.48 -25.75 0.12
C THR A 11 26.31 -24.69 -0.63
N ALA A 12 26.58 -23.54 0.00
CA ALA A 12 27.32 -22.41 -0.59
C ALA A 12 28.85 -22.60 -0.61
N ASN A 13 29.34 -23.69 -1.23
CA ASN A 13 30.75 -24.08 -1.23
C ASN A 13 31.70 -23.11 -1.96
N HIS A 14 31.17 -22.24 -2.82
CA HIS A 14 31.97 -21.26 -3.57
C HIS A 14 32.20 -19.93 -2.82
N HIS A 15 31.59 -19.75 -1.64
CA HIS A 15 31.73 -18.50 -0.88
C HIS A 15 32.93 -18.54 0.07
N LYS A 16 33.89 -17.62 -0.08
CA LYS A 16 35.14 -17.58 0.71
C LYS A 16 34.93 -17.53 2.23
N GLU A 17 33.82 -16.93 2.67
CA GLU A 17 33.50 -16.73 4.10
C GLU A 17 32.64 -17.85 4.70
N GLN A 18 32.33 -18.89 3.92
CA GLN A 18 31.44 -19.99 4.31
C GLN A 18 31.86 -20.66 5.62
N SER A 19 33.14 -21.03 5.76
CA SER A 19 33.63 -21.74 6.95
C SER A 19 33.54 -20.89 8.22
N ILE A 20 33.78 -19.58 8.10
CA ILE A 20 33.73 -18.62 9.20
C ILE A 20 32.27 -18.38 9.61
N MET A 21 31.39 -18.16 8.62
CA MET A 21 29.95 -18.01 8.83
C MET A 21 29.34 -19.25 9.49
N LEU A 22 29.68 -20.46 9.02
CA LEU A 22 29.17 -21.70 9.62
C LEU A 22 29.61 -21.87 11.07
N LYS A 23 30.87 -21.57 11.39
CA LYS A 23 31.37 -21.59 12.77
C LYS A 23 30.65 -20.56 13.64
N PHE A 24 30.39 -19.36 13.12
CA PHE A 24 29.69 -18.32 13.86
C PHE A 24 28.21 -18.66 14.09
N LEU A 25 27.53 -19.16 13.06
CA LEU A 25 26.11 -19.55 13.10
C LEU A 25 25.83 -20.81 13.91
N ALA A 26 26.87 -21.59 14.25
CA ALA A 26 26.76 -22.75 15.13
C ALA A 26 26.50 -22.38 16.60
N ASN A 27 26.78 -21.13 17.00
CA ASN A 27 26.59 -20.67 18.37
C ASN A 27 25.12 -20.39 18.71
N ASP A 28 24.80 -20.33 20.00
CA ASP A 28 23.44 -19.99 20.45
C ASP A 28 23.24 -18.47 20.60
N PHE A 29 22.48 -17.88 19.67
CA PHE A 29 22.11 -16.45 19.69
C PHE A 29 21.02 -16.10 20.70
N ASN A 30 20.54 -17.05 21.50
CA ASN A 30 19.75 -16.71 22.68
C ASN A 30 20.64 -16.18 23.82
N GLU A 31 21.93 -16.53 23.83
CA GLU A 31 22.87 -16.05 24.83
C GLU A 31 23.30 -14.59 24.57
N PRO A 32 23.33 -13.74 25.60
CA PRO A 32 23.66 -12.31 25.45
C PRO A 32 25.09 -12.07 24.92
N ARG A 33 26.01 -13.00 25.21
CA ARG A 33 27.39 -12.95 24.71
C ARG A 33 27.42 -12.99 23.17
N TRP A 34 26.72 -13.95 22.57
CA TRP A 34 26.70 -14.13 21.12
C TRP A 34 25.87 -13.07 20.40
N LYS A 35 24.80 -12.57 21.03
CA LYS A 35 24.10 -11.37 20.52
C LYS A 35 25.04 -10.17 20.45
N THR A 36 25.85 -9.93 21.49
CA THR A 36 26.81 -8.82 21.53
C THR A 36 27.91 -8.99 20.47
N CYS A 37 28.43 -10.21 20.28
CA CYS A 37 29.36 -10.52 19.20
C CYS A 37 28.74 -10.26 17.82
N ALA A 38 27.47 -10.63 17.61
CA ALA A 38 26.75 -10.35 16.36
C ALA A 38 26.61 -8.85 16.11
N LEU A 39 26.26 -8.05 17.12
CA LEU A 39 26.16 -6.60 16.99
C LEU A 39 27.51 -5.94 16.68
N LYS A 40 28.59 -6.36 17.35
CA LYS A 40 29.95 -5.88 17.03
C LYS A 40 30.32 -6.17 15.58
N ASN A 41 30.00 -7.37 15.09
CA ASN A 41 30.21 -7.74 13.70
C ASN A 41 29.33 -6.91 12.75
N ALA A 42 28.08 -6.63 13.11
CA ALA A 42 27.18 -5.78 12.33
C ALA A 42 27.76 -4.38 12.12
N TYR A 43 28.22 -3.72 13.19
CA TYR A 43 28.85 -2.40 13.11
C TYR A 43 30.16 -2.43 12.30
N ALA A 44 30.97 -3.49 12.43
CA ALA A 44 32.17 -3.65 11.62
C ALA A 44 31.84 -3.82 10.12
N LEU A 45 30.74 -4.51 9.78
CA LEU A 45 30.27 -4.68 8.40
C LEU A 45 29.70 -3.40 7.81
N LEU A 46 29.07 -2.55 8.61
CA LEU A 46 28.66 -1.19 8.19
C LEU A 46 29.88 -0.36 7.75
N GLY A 47 30.96 -0.39 8.53
CA GLY A 47 32.21 0.30 8.15
C GLY A 47 32.83 -0.22 6.85
N LYS A 48 32.58 -1.49 6.51
CA LYS A 48 33.02 -2.12 5.25
C LYS A 48 32.02 -1.97 4.10
N GLN A 49 30.95 -1.18 4.27
CA GLN A 49 29.87 -0.98 3.29
C GLN A 49 29.15 -2.26 2.85
N ARG A 50 29.17 -3.32 3.69
CA ARG A 50 28.44 -4.57 3.43
C ARG A 50 27.09 -4.56 4.14
N PHE A 51 26.18 -3.74 3.61
CA PHE A 51 24.92 -3.39 4.29
C PHE A 51 23.95 -4.56 4.45
N GLU A 52 23.83 -5.44 3.45
CA GLU A 52 22.97 -6.64 3.53
C GLU A 52 23.38 -7.56 4.67
N TYR A 53 24.69 -7.86 4.76
CA TYR A 53 25.24 -8.64 5.85
C TYR A 53 25.05 -7.92 7.18
N ALA A 54 25.33 -6.62 7.25
CA ALA A 54 25.12 -5.84 8.48
C ALA A 54 23.68 -5.95 8.99
N ALA A 55 22.67 -5.80 8.12
CA ALA A 55 21.26 -5.96 8.47
C ALA A 55 20.97 -7.38 9.00
N ALA A 56 21.51 -8.42 8.37
CA ALA A 56 21.36 -9.80 8.84
C ALA A 56 22.00 -10.02 10.23
N PHE A 57 23.18 -9.43 10.51
CA PHE A 57 23.83 -9.51 11.82
C PHE A 57 23.09 -8.71 12.90
N PHE A 58 22.47 -7.57 12.56
CA PHE A 58 21.58 -6.86 13.49
C PHE A 58 20.36 -7.69 13.87
N LEU A 59 19.78 -8.44 12.93
CA LEU A 59 18.68 -9.37 13.21
C LEU A 59 19.13 -10.54 14.10
N LEU A 60 20.33 -11.10 13.88
CA LEU A 60 20.92 -12.11 14.78
C LEU A 60 21.15 -11.57 16.20
N GLY A 61 21.46 -10.28 16.31
CA GLY A 61 21.66 -9.56 17.57
C GLY A 61 20.37 -9.07 18.24
N ASP A 62 19.19 -9.42 17.73
CA ASP A 62 17.88 -9.01 18.27
C ASP A 62 17.65 -7.49 18.25
N ARG A 63 18.18 -6.81 17.22
CA ARG A 63 18.09 -5.36 17.03
C ARG A 63 17.38 -5.02 15.72
N LEU A 64 16.07 -5.26 15.69
CA LEU A 64 15.24 -5.03 14.52
C LEU A 64 15.30 -3.58 14.00
N LYS A 65 15.18 -2.59 14.89
CA LYS A 65 15.21 -1.16 14.52
C LYS A 65 16.47 -0.78 13.75
N ASP A 66 17.62 -1.32 14.16
CA ASP A 66 18.89 -1.02 13.51
C ASP A 66 18.98 -1.70 12.14
N ALA A 67 18.53 -2.95 12.01
CA ALA A 67 18.46 -3.65 10.73
C ALA A 67 17.57 -2.90 9.70
N VAL A 68 16.40 -2.44 10.15
CA VAL A 68 15.46 -1.66 9.35
C VAL A 68 16.08 -0.33 8.91
N ASN A 69 16.74 0.39 9.83
CA ASN A 69 17.43 1.63 9.50
C ASN A 69 18.53 1.45 8.46
N VAL A 70 19.26 0.32 8.49
CA VAL A 70 20.25 0.00 7.46
C VAL A 70 19.58 -0.19 6.09
N CYS A 71 18.44 -0.88 6.05
CA CYS A 71 17.69 -1.07 4.80
C CYS A 71 17.18 0.27 4.24
N LEU A 72 16.62 1.13 5.10
CA LEU A 72 16.07 2.42 4.67
C LEU A 72 17.13 3.43 4.26
N LYS A 73 18.24 3.54 5.00
CA LYS A 73 19.26 4.58 4.79
C LYS A 73 20.36 4.17 3.82
N HIS A 74 20.79 2.91 3.85
CA HIS A 74 21.97 2.47 3.09
C HIS A 74 21.60 1.65 1.86
N LEU A 75 20.59 0.78 1.95
CA LEU A 75 20.12 0.00 0.80
C LEU A 75 19.08 0.75 -0.04
N ASN A 76 18.43 1.77 0.54
CA ASN A 76 17.30 2.48 -0.06
C ASN A 76 16.17 1.52 -0.50
N ASP A 77 16.02 0.41 0.23
CA ASP A 77 15.04 -0.63 -0.06
C ASP A 77 14.04 -0.73 1.10
N PHE A 78 12.95 0.01 0.95
CA PHE A 78 11.85 -0.01 1.92
C PHE A 78 11.03 -1.31 1.84
N GLN A 79 11.03 -2.01 0.70
CA GLN A 79 10.28 -3.26 0.55
C GLN A 79 10.92 -4.36 1.41
N LEU A 80 12.25 -4.45 1.38
CA LEU A 80 13.01 -5.32 2.26
C LEU A 80 12.81 -4.94 3.73
N ALA A 81 12.84 -3.64 4.06
CA ALA A 81 12.60 -3.16 5.42
C ALA A 81 11.22 -3.60 5.95
N VAL A 82 10.16 -3.43 5.15
CA VAL A 82 8.80 -3.86 5.48
C VAL A 82 8.71 -5.38 5.63
N ALA A 83 9.32 -6.14 4.72
CA ALA A 83 9.34 -7.60 4.79
C ALA A 83 10.02 -8.10 6.08
N ILE A 84 11.16 -7.51 6.44
CA ILE A 84 11.87 -7.83 7.68
C ILE A 84 11.00 -7.53 8.91
N CYS A 85 10.38 -6.35 8.98
CA CYS A 85 9.46 -5.99 10.06
C CYS A 85 8.31 -6.99 10.19
N ARG A 86 7.63 -7.33 9.09
CA ARG A 86 6.49 -8.26 9.10
C ARG A 86 6.88 -9.67 9.52
N VAL A 87 8.06 -10.16 9.11
CA VAL A 87 8.56 -11.48 9.51
C VAL A 87 8.98 -11.53 10.98
N TYR A 88 9.42 -10.40 11.54
CA TYR A 88 9.96 -10.34 12.90
C TYR A 88 8.90 -10.01 13.97
N GLU A 89 8.12 -8.93 13.79
CA GLU A 89 7.09 -8.47 14.74
C GLU A 89 5.66 -8.86 14.33
N GLY A 90 5.45 -9.27 13.07
CA GLY A 90 4.12 -9.47 12.50
C GLY A 90 3.53 -8.19 11.89
N ASP A 91 2.24 -8.23 11.57
CA ASP A 91 1.54 -7.14 10.85
C ASP A 91 1.22 -5.93 11.73
N ASP A 92 1.12 -6.12 13.05
CA ASP A 92 0.77 -5.07 14.01
C ASP A 92 1.99 -4.47 14.75
N GLY A 93 3.20 -4.77 14.29
CA GLY A 93 4.46 -4.31 14.87
C GLY A 93 4.56 -2.79 14.97
N ILE A 94 5.11 -2.29 16.08
CA ILE A 94 5.28 -0.86 16.34
C ILE A 94 6.32 -0.28 15.37
N ILE A 95 7.39 -1.03 15.09
CA ILE A 95 8.45 -0.60 14.19
C ILE A 95 7.91 -0.54 12.75
N LEU A 96 7.03 -1.48 12.37
CA LEU A 96 6.39 -1.43 11.05
C LEU A 96 5.55 -0.15 10.89
N LYS A 97 4.74 0.20 11.89
CA LYS A 97 3.94 1.43 11.89
C LYS A 97 4.81 2.68 11.78
N SER A 98 5.90 2.76 12.55
CA SER A 98 6.83 3.90 12.46
C SER A 98 7.48 4.00 11.08
N VAL A 99 7.82 2.87 10.44
CA VAL A 99 8.37 2.88 9.07
C VAL A 99 7.35 3.45 8.07
N PHE A 100 6.06 3.09 8.20
CA PHE A 100 5.03 3.64 7.32
C PHE A 100 4.82 5.15 7.54
N GLU A 101 4.77 5.60 8.79
CA GLU A 101 4.53 7.00 9.16
C GLU A 101 5.72 7.92 8.87
N GLU A 102 6.93 7.51 9.24
CA GLU A 102 8.13 8.35 9.17
C GLU A 102 8.83 8.31 7.80
N TYR A 103 8.65 7.23 7.03
CA TYR A 103 9.39 7.04 5.77
C TYR A 103 8.46 6.87 4.56
N ILE A 104 7.57 5.88 4.57
CA ILE A 104 6.80 5.51 3.36
C ILE A 104 5.78 6.58 2.97
N ILE A 105 5.04 7.16 3.92
CA ILE A 105 4.08 8.24 3.63
C ILE A 105 4.80 9.48 3.05
N PRO A 106 5.86 10.02 3.69
CA PRO A 106 6.64 11.11 3.10
C PRO A 106 7.17 10.78 1.70
N LEU A 107 7.69 9.56 1.51
CA LEU A 107 8.21 9.11 0.22
C LEU A 107 7.10 9.13 -0.84
N ALA A 108 5.94 8.55 -0.55
CA ALA A 108 4.80 8.50 -1.47
C ALA A 108 4.28 9.90 -1.86
N ILE A 109 4.30 10.84 -0.91
CA ILE A 109 3.94 12.24 -1.18
C ILE A 109 5.00 12.90 -2.07
N SER A 110 6.29 12.69 -1.79
CA SER A 110 7.37 13.29 -2.60
C SER A 110 7.45 12.75 -4.02
N THR A 111 7.13 11.46 -4.22
CA THR A 111 7.10 10.82 -5.55
C THR A 111 5.79 11.07 -6.28
N GLY A 112 4.73 11.46 -5.56
CA GLY A 112 3.38 11.55 -6.10
C GLY A 112 2.71 10.19 -6.31
N ASP A 113 3.23 9.11 -5.71
CA ASP A 113 2.72 7.75 -5.87
C ASP A 113 1.47 7.52 -5.01
N ARG A 114 0.32 7.57 -5.69
CA ARG A 114 -1.00 7.37 -5.06
C ARG A 114 -1.25 5.93 -4.65
N TRP A 115 -0.70 4.96 -5.36
CA TRP A 115 -0.81 3.56 -4.97
C TRP A 115 -0.11 3.34 -3.65
N LEU A 116 1.15 3.77 -3.55
CA LEU A 116 1.93 3.64 -2.32
C LEU A 116 1.29 4.41 -1.15
N ALA A 117 0.79 5.63 -1.39
CA ALA A 117 0.11 6.40 -0.36
C ALA A 117 -1.16 5.70 0.15
N SER A 118 -2.03 5.23 -0.77
CA SER A 118 -3.26 4.51 -0.40
C SER A 118 -2.97 3.23 0.38
N LEU A 119 -1.92 2.52 -0.02
CA LEU A 119 -1.47 1.27 0.58
C LEU A 119 -0.89 1.52 1.98
N ALA A 120 -0.06 2.54 2.16
CA ALA A 120 0.47 2.92 3.47
C ALA A 120 -0.65 3.26 4.47
N PHE A 121 -1.61 4.09 4.08
CA PHE A 121 -2.75 4.42 4.95
C PHE A 121 -3.65 3.21 5.23
N TRP A 122 -3.78 2.29 4.27
CA TRP A 122 -4.51 1.05 4.47
C TRP A 122 -3.85 0.17 5.54
N PHE A 123 -2.52 0.02 5.49
CA PHE A 123 -1.76 -0.74 6.49
C PHE A 123 -1.80 -0.10 7.88
N LEU A 124 -1.87 1.23 7.97
CA LEU A 124 -2.07 1.92 9.25
C LEU A 124 -3.51 1.85 9.79
N GLY A 125 -4.43 1.19 9.08
CA GLY A 125 -5.84 1.12 9.44
C GLY A 125 -6.63 2.44 9.22
N GLN A 126 -5.98 3.45 8.65
CA GLN A 126 -6.56 4.76 8.32
C GLN A 126 -7.33 4.68 6.99
N ARG A 127 -8.40 3.87 6.97
CA ARG A 127 -9.16 3.55 5.75
C ARG A 127 -9.76 4.77 5.06
N ASP A 128 -10.21 5.76 5.83
CA ASP A 128 -10.77 7.01 5.31
C ASP A 128 -9.72 7.76 4.47
N ARG A 129 -8.48 7.84 4.97
CA ARG A 129 -7.36 8.51 4.29
C ARG A 129 -6.84 7.69 3.11
N ALA A 130 -6.87 6.36 3.19
CA ALA A 130 -6.47 5.48 2.09
C ALA A 130 -7.30 5.72 0.82
N VAL A 131 -8.61 5.91 0.96
CA VAL A 131 -9.49 6.22 -0.18
C VAL A 131 -9.20 7.63 -0.72
N LYS A 132 -9.03 8.60 0.17
CA LYS A 132 -8.72 9.98 -0.22
C LYS A 132 -7.36 10.07 -0.93
N ALA A 133 -6.38 9.26 -0.57
CA ALA A 133 -5.07 9.21 -1.24
C ALA A 133 -5.12 8.88 -2.74
N ILE A 134 -6.21 8.27 -3.21
CA ILE A 134 -6.37 7.95 -4.63
C ILE A 134 -6.84 9.16 -5.44
N MET A 135 -7.63 10.05 -4.84
CA MET A 135 -8.38 11.08 -5.58
C MET A 135 -8.08 12.51 -5.14
N ALA A 136 -7.82 12.72 -3.85
CA ALA A 136 -7.47 14.02 -3.30
C ALA A 136 -5.99 14.34 -3.57
N PRO A 137 -5.64 15.64 -3.70
CA PRO A 137 -4.24 16.06 -3.75
C PRO A 137 -3.49 15.56 -2.51
N LEU A 138 -2.34 14.91 -2.71
CA LEU A 138 -1.61 14.22 -1.64
C LEU A 138 -1.12 15.21 -0.56
N GLU A 139 -0.93 16.48 -0.93
CA GLU A 139 -0.57 17.59 -0.04
C GLU A 139 -1.65 17.84 1.02
N THR A 140 -2.92 17.66 0.67
CA THR A 140 -4.03 17.80 1.62
C THR A 140 -3.99 16.71 2.69
N LEU A 141 -3.42 15.53 2.40
CA LEU A 141 -3.34 14.44 3.37
C LEU A 141 -2.23 14.66 4.40
N ARG A 142 -1.19 15.42 4.04
CA ARG A 142 -0.13 15.86 4.97
C ARG A 142 -0.69 16.80 6.03
N THR A 143 -1.49 17.79 5.63
CA THR A 143 -2.06 18.78 6.56
C THR A 143 -3.07 18.13 7.51
N LEU A 144 -3.89 17.18 7.04
CA LEU A 144 -4.77 16.40 7.92
C LEU A 144 -4.03 15.50 8.92
N SER A 145 -2.81 15.06 8.60
CA SER A 145 -1.98 14.29 9.54
C SER A 145 -1.40 15.18 10.65
N ASN A 146 -0.89 16.36 10.29
CA ASN A 146 -0.23 17.28 11.22
C ASN A 146 -1.19 18.00 12.16
N ASN A 147 -2.47 18.11 11.81
CA ASN A 147 -3.49 18.71 12.68
C ASN A 147 -3.86 17.85 13.91
N SER A 148 -3.38 16.60 13.98
CA SER A 148 -3.49 15.74 15.18
C SER A 148 -2.39 16.01 16.22
N SER A 149 -1.39 16.81 15.87
CA SER A 149 -0.26 17.19 16.72
C SER A 149 -0.16 18.71 16.71
N SER A 150 -0.88 19.35 17.61
CA SER A 150 -0.86 20.80 17.80
C SER A 150 0.57 21.30 18.04
N THR A 151 1.15 21.98 17.05
CA THR A 151 1.90 23.23 17.23
C THR A 151 1.93 23.95 15.89
N GLN A 152 1.43 25.18 15.89
CA GLN A 152 1.46 26.10 14.78
C GLN A 152 2.92 26.47 14.47
N SER A 153 3.35 26.27 13.22
CA SER A 153 4.46 27.04 12.65
C SER A 153 4.11 27.38 11.21
N SER A 154 3.56 28.58 11.06
CA SER A 154 3.57 29.33 9.82
C SER A 154 5.02 29.56 9.38
N THR A 155 5.43 28.99 8.26
CA THR A 155 6.52 29.55 7.46
C THR A 155 6.21 29.31 6.00
N SER A 156 6.01 30.42 5.30
CA SER A 156 5.69 30.54 3.90
C SER A 156 6.98 30.66 3.07
N ILE A 157 6.87 30.20 1.81
CA ILE A 157 7.71 30.53 0.64
C ILE A 157 9.00 29.72 0.48
N SER A 158 8.97 28.73 -0.43
CA SER A 158 9.62 28.79 -1.76
C SER A 158 9.88 27.40 -2.33
N SER A 159 9.02 26.96 -3.27
CA SER A 159 9.36 26.27 -4.53
C SER A 159 8.08 25.67 -5.14
N PRO A 160 7.49 26.28 -6.19
CA PRO A 160 6.36 25.73 -6.93
C PRO A 160 6.86 24.75 -8.01
N SER A 161 7.70 23.80 -7.62
CA SER A 161 8.35 22.84 -8.53
C SER A 161 8.00 21.40 -8.15
N SER A 162 6.71 21.11 -8.03
CA SER A 162 6.14 19.85 -8.49
C SER A 162 4.65 20.02 -8.82
N LEU A 163 4.35 21.02 -9.65
CA LEU A 163 3.25 20.91 -10.62
C LEU A 163 3.62 19.83 -11.65
N ILE A 164 3.84 18.61 -11.17
CA ILE A 164 3.54 17.43 -11.96
C ILE A 164 2.12 17.09 -11.49
N PRO A 165 1.07 17.68 -12.08
CA PRO A 165 -0.16 16.92 -12.16
C PRO A 165 0.30 15.61 -12.76
N THR A 166 0.20 14.50 -12.02
CA THR A 166 0.47 13.17 -12.57
C THR A 166 -0.40 13.04 -13.83
N GLU A 167 0.19 13.31 -14.99
CA GLU A 167 -0.60 13.71 -16.16
C GLU A 167 -1.37 12.53 -16.75
N SER A 168 -0.91 11.32 -16.46
CA SER A 168 -1.61 10.08 -16.67
C SER A 168 -2.16 9.57 -15.34
N PRO A 169 -3.48 9.49 -15.14
CA PRO A 169 -3.97 8.63 -14.07
C PRO A 169 -3.57 7.22 -14.47
N ASP A 170 -2.94 6.51 -13.54
CA ASP A 170 -2.82 5.08 -13.70
C ASP A 170 -4.23 4.51 -13.84
N ALA A 171 -4.56 3.95 -15.01
CA ALA A 171 -5.93 3.57 -15.30
C ALA A 171 -6.45 2.55 -14.27
N ALA A 172 -5.55 1.76 -13.68
CA ALA A 172 -5.85 0.82 -12.60
C ALA A 172 -6.30 1.46 -11.27
N LEU A 173 -6.04 2.75 -11.02
CA LEU A 173 -6.45 3.42 -9.78
C LEU A 173 -7.98 3.46 -9.61
N ILE A 174 -8.74 3.51 -10.71
CA ILE A 174 -10.21 3.50 -10.64
C ILE A 174 -10.73 2.15 -10.13
N VAL A 175 -10.08 1.06 -10.52
CA VAL A 175 -10.40 -0.30 -10.06
C VAL A 175 -10.08 -0.41 -8.57
N LEU A 176 -8.93 0.10 -8.16
CA LEU A 176 -8.55 0.15 -6.74
C LEU A 176 -9.57 0.95 -5.92
N TYR A 177 -9.94 2.15 -6.37
CA TYR A 177 -10.94 2.97 -5.67
C TYR A 177 -12.28 2.24 -5.54
N LYS A 178 -12.77 1.60 -6.61
CA LYS A 178 -13.99 0.79 -6.57
C LYS A 178 -13.90 -0.32 -5.53
N GLN A 179 -12.80 -1.08 -5.53
CA GLN A 179 -12.56 -2.16 -4.58
C GLN A 179 -12.49 -1.65 -3.12
N LEU A 180 -11.82 -0.52 -2.88
CA LEU A 180 -11.72 0.06 -1.55
C LEU A 180 -13.06 0.62 -1.04
N LYS A 181 -13.85 1.23 -1.93
CA LYS A 181 -15.22 1.72 -1.64
C LYS A 181 -16.17 0.59 -1.26
N GLU A 182 -15.92 -0.63 -1.72
CA GLU A 182 -16.72 -1.82 -1.41
C GLU A 182 -16.32 -2.52 -0.10
N LYS A 183 -15.05 -2.41 0.33
CA LYS A 183 -14.50 -3.22 1.43
C LYS A 183 -14.82 -2.75 2.85
N SER A 184 -15.15 -1.48 3.10
CA SER A 184 -15.34 -0.98 4.47
C SER A 184 -16.36 0.16 4.61
N ILE A 185 -16.90 0.33 5.82
CA ILE A 185 -17.78 1.47 6.17
C ILE A 185 -16.94 2.74 6.40
N GLN A 186 -15.72 2.58 6.91
CA GLN A 186 -14.75 3.67 7.06
C GLN A 186 -14.37 4.24 5.68
N THR A 187 -14.05 3.37 4.72
CA THR A 187 -13.78 3.81 3.34
C THR A 187 -14.96 4.54 2.70
N LEU A 188 -16.19 4.15 3.05
CA LEU A 188 -17.40 4.83 2.57
C LEU A 188 -17.56 6.24 3.17
N ARG A 189 -17.21 6.44 4.45
CA ARG A 189 -17.16 7.76 5.07
C ARG A 189 -16.11 8.63 4.38
N GLY A 190 -14.90 8.10 4.18
CA GLY A 190 -13.83 8.78 3.46
C GLY A 190 -14.24 9.15 2.03
N ALA A 191 -14.93 8.26 1.31
CA ALA A 191 -15.46 8.51 -0.03
C ALA A 191 -16.57 9.56 -0.07
N SER A 192 -17.42 9.60 0.97
CA SER A 192 -18.51 10.58 1.08
C SER A 192 -18.00 12.01 1.34
N GLU A 193 -16.79 12.14 1.87
CA GLU A 193 -16.12 13.43 2.10
C GLU A 193 -15.40 13.95 0.84
N ILE A 194 -15.35 13.15 -0.24
CA ILE A 194 -14.77 13.56 -1.52
C ILE A 194 -15.81 14.36 -2.30
N SER A 195 -15.39 15.46 -2.92
CA SER A 195 -16.27 16.27 -3.77
C SER A 195 -16.76 15.46 -4.98
N PRO A 196 -18.05 15.54 -5.35
CA PRO A 196 -18.55 14.87 -6.55
C PRO A 196 -17.84 15.34 -7.83
N GLU A 197 -17.35 16.58 -7.86
CA GLU A 197 -16.58 17.13 -8.98
C GLU A 197 -15.23 16.42 -9.14
N THR A 198 -14.52 16.19 -8.03
CA THR A 198 -13.23 15.49 -8.09
C THR A 198 -13.40 14.01 -8.44
N GLU A 199 -14.50 13.38 -8.01
CA GLU A 199 -14.89 12.04 -8.48
C GLU A 199 -15.17 12.02 -9.98
N TYR A 200 -15.93 12.99 -10.49
CA TYR A 200 -16.23 13.11 -11.91
C TYR A 200 -14.98 13.26 -12.77
N PHE A 201 -14.10 14.21 -12.44
CA PHE A 201 -12.87 14.43 -13.19
C PHE A 201 -11.91 13.24 -13.11
N PHE A 202 -11.82 12.57 -11.96
CA PHE A 202 -11.00 11.37 -11.81
C PHE A 202 -11.47 10.24 -12.75
N VAL A 203 -12.78 9.96 -12.72
CA VAL A 203 -13.43 8.96 -13.59
C VAL A 203 -13.21 9.28 -15.06
N LEU A 204 -13.45 10.53 -15.46
CA LEU A 204 -13.27 11.00 -16.84
C LEU A 204 -11.82 10.82 -17.29
N ARG A 205 -10.86 11.15 -16.43
CA ARG A 205 -9.44 10.99 -16.73
C ARG A 205 -9.05 9.52 -16.88
N SER A 206 -9.61 8.62 -16.06
CA SER A 206 -9.41 7.17 -16.19
C SER A 206 -10.01 6.61 -17.49
N ILE A 207 -11.17 7.10 -17.92
CA ILE A 207 -11.78 6.74 -19.22
C ILE A 207 -10.83 7.11 -20.36
N PHE A 208 -10.34 8.36 -20.39
CA PHE A 208 -9.39 8.79 -21.41
C PHE A 208 -8.06 8.05 -21.35
N ALA A 209 -7.60 7.66 -20.15
CA ALA A 209 -6.41 6.82 -20.01
C ALA A 209 -6.63 5.44 -20.64
N TYR A 210 -7.77 4.80 -20.40
CA TYR A 210 -8.10 3.51 -21.04
C TYR A 210 -8.23 3.63 -22.56
N ASP A 211 -8.82 4.71 -23.06
CA ASP A 211 -8.90 4.96 -24.50
C ASP A 211 -7.51 5.12 -25.13
N ARG A 212 -6.63 5.92 -24.50
CA ARG A 212 -5.24 6.10 -24.94
C ARG A 212 -4.41 4.81 -24.88
N MET A 213 -4.72 3.90 -23.95
CA MET A 213 -4.07 2.59 -23.84
C MET A 213 -4.56 1.58 -24.90
N GLY A 214 -5.56 1.94 -25.73
CA GLY A 214 -6.15 1.04 -26.72
C GLY A 214 -7.20 0.08 -26.13
N CYS A 215 -7.78 0.42 -24.97
CA CYS A 215 -8.81 -0.35 -24.29
C CYS A 215 -10.18 0.38 -24.29
N PRO A 216 -10.75 0.71 -25.46
CA PRO A 216 -12.00 1.50 -25.55
C PRO A 216 -13.19 0.76 -24.95
N LEU A 217 -13.19 -0.58 -24.96
CA LEU A 217 -14.24 -1.39 -24.34
C LEU A 217 -14.32 -1.15 -22.83
N LEU A 218 -13.16 -1.06 -22.16
CA LEU A 218 -13.10 -0.83 -20.72
C LEU A 218 -13.51 0.61 -20.37
N ALA A 219 -13.12 1.58 -21.21
CA ALA A 219 -13.57 2.95 -21.14
C ALA A 219 -15.11 3.05 -21.25
N LEU A 220 -15.71 2.39 -22.25
CA LEU A 220 -17.16 2.34 -22.46
C LEU A 220 -17.87 1.63 -21.30
N HIS A 221 -17.31 0.52 -20.82
CA HIS A 221 -17.83 -0.19 -19.66
C HIS A 221 -17.87 0.71 -18.42
N LEU A 222 -16.81 1.50 -18.21
CA LEU A 222 -16.73 2.46 -17.11
C LEU A 222 -17.82 3.52 -17.23
N VAL A 223 -18.00 4.13 -18.41
CA VAL A 223 -19.08 5.10 -18.69
C VAL A 223 -20.46 4.51 -18.40
N ARG A 224 -20.71 3.25 -18.80
CA ARG A 224 -22.01 2.60 -18.65
C ARG A 224 -22.31 2.16 -17.21
N THR A 225 -21.30 1.70 -16.48
CA THR A 225 -21.49 1.06 -15.16
C THR A 225 -21.26 2.00 -13.98
N TRP A 226 -20.55 3.11 -14.19
CA TRP A 226 -20.24 4.03 -13.11
C TRP A 226 -21.49 4.78 -12.63
N LYS A 227 -21.74 4.70 -11.32
CA LYS A 227 -22.84 5.42 -10.66
C LYS A 227 -22.25 6.37 -9.64
N PHE A 228 -22.46 7.66 -9.86
CA PHE A 228 -22.09 8.69 -8.91
C PHE A 228 -23.00 8.63 -7.68
N THR A 229 -22.41 8.88 -6.51
CA THR A 229 -23.15 8.88 -5.25
C THR A 229 -23.96 10.18 -5.17
N PRO A 230 -25.30 10.15 -5.09
CA PRO A 230 -26.08 11.37 -5.01
C PRO A 230 -25.87 12.07 -3.67
N GLU A 231 -25.81 13.40 -3.71
CA GLU A 231 -25.49 14.30 -2.59
C GLU A 231 -26.44 14.14 -1.37
N SER A 232 -27.63 13.59 -1.59
CA SER A 232 -28.63 13.30 -0.55
C SER A 232 -28.28 12.13 0.38
N MET A 233 -27.41 11.19 -0.02
CA MET A 233 -26.99 10.04 0.82
C MET A 233 -25.84 10.37 1.79
N ILE A 234 -25.17 11.52 1.61
CA ILE A 234 -24.02 11.96 2.41
C ILE A 234 -24.41 12.16 3.89
N LYS A 235 -25.69 12.45 4.16
CA LYS A 235 -26.18 12.75 5.52
C LYS A 235 -26.47 11.52 6.38
N ASN A 236 -26.56 10.31 5.82
CA ASN A 236 -26.88 9.08 6.59
C ASN A 236 -26.18 7.81 6.03
N PRO A 237 -24.98 7.44 6.53
CA PRO A 237 -24.20 6.31 6.00
C PRO A 237 -24.88 4.93 6.17
N ARG A 238 -25.93 4.82 7.00
CA ARG A 238 -26.66 3.57 7.25
C ARG A 238 -27.56 3.14 6.08
N HIS A 239 -28.00 4.06 5.22
CA HIS A 239 -28.91 3.73 4.11
C HIS A 239 -28.22 3.11 2.88
N ILE A 240 -26.91 3.33 2.73
CA ILE A 240 -26.11 2.76 1.64
C ILE A 240 -26.02 1.24 1.74
N LEU A 241 -26.17 0.69 2.96
CA LEU A 241 -26.18 -0.76 3.20
C LEU A 241 -27.52 -1.43 2.83
N LYS A 242 -28.66 -0.72 2.96
CA LYS A 242 -29.99 -1.28 2.64
C LYS A 242 -30.22 -1.47 1.14
N SER A 243 -29.61 -0.62 0.30
CA SER A 243 -29.65 -0.76 -1.16
C SER A 243 -28.81 -1.95 -1.68
N ARG A 244 -28.01 -2.58 -0.80
CA ARG A 244 -27.01 -3.61 -1.15
C ARG A 244 -27.39 -5.02 -0.69
N ARG A 245 -28.66 -5.43 -0.83
CA ARG A 245 -28.94 -6.87 -0.97
C ARG A 245 -28.45 -7.29 -2.35
N ARG A 246 -27.49 -8.22 -2.42
CA ARG A 246 -27.21 -8.97 -3.65
C ARG A 246 -28.55 -9.53 -4.14
N THR A 247 -29.02 -9.10 -5.30
CA THR A 247 -30.08 -9.83 -6.01
C THR A 247 -29.54 -11.22 -6.28
N THR A 248 -30.00 -12.19 -5.50
CA THR A 248 -29.77 -13.60 -5.85
C THR A 248 -30.72 -13.96 -6.98
N VAL A 249 -30.42 -15.02 -7.75
CA VAL A 249 -31.24 -15.48 -8.88
C VAL A 249 -32.72 -15.69 -8.51
N PHE A 250 -33.03 -15.82 -7.22
CA PHE A 250 -34.37 -15.98 -6.67
C PHE A 250 -35.20 -14.69 -6.55
N ASP A 251 -34.63 -13.50 -6.78
CA ASP A 251 -35.33 -12.21 -6.61
C ASP A 251 -35.80 -11.57 -7.93
N ILE A 252 -35.76 -12.30 -9.06
CA ILE A 252 -36.25 -11.79 -10.35
C ILE A 252 -37.76 -12.04 -10.42
N PRO A 253 -38.62 -11.00 -10.55
CA PRO A 253 -40.04 -11.22 -10.78
C PRO A 253 -40.22 -11.91 -12.14
N ILE A 254 -40.87 -13.07 -12.11
CA ILE A 254 -41.23 -13.84 -13.31
C ILE A 254 -42.19 -12.98 -14.12
N LEU A 255 -41.69 -12.33 -15.17
CA LEU A 255 -42.55 -11.71 -16.19
C LEU A 255 -43.15 -12.84 -17.03
N ASN A 256 -44.48 -12.91 -17.00
CA ASN A 256 -45.27 -13.77 -17.86
C ASN A 256 -44.93 -13.54 -19.34
N ASN A 257 -44.97 -14.66 -20.07
CA ASN A 257 -44.90 -14.80 -21.52
C ASN A 257 -45.40 -13.60 -22.32
N ASP A 258 -44.54 -13.06 -23.18
CA ASP A 258 -44.89 -12.89 -24.58
C ASP A 258 -43.64 -12.90 -25.47
N SER A 259 -43.78 -13.61 -26.58
CA SER A 259 -42.77 -13.99 -27.56
C SER A 259 -42.05 -12.82 -28.24
N ARG A 260 -40.72 -12.92 -28.38
CA ARG A 260 -39.98 -12.79 -29.67
C ARG A 260 -38.49 -13.11 -29.48
N ILE A 261 -38.07 -14.23 -30.08
CA ILE A 261 -36.68 -14.64 -30.23
C ILE A 261 -36.03 -13.73 -31.28
N SER A 262 -34.93 -13.04 -30.92
CA SER A 262 -33.78 -12.79 -31.83
C SER A 262 -32.76 -11.86 -31.17
N SER A 263 -31.61 -12.43 -30.81
CA SER A 263 -30.23 -11.91 -30.96
C SER A 263 -29.39 -12.35 -29.76
N GLY A 264 -28.56 -13.38 -29.96
CA GLY A 264 -27.66 -13.89 -28.94
C GLY A 264 -26.65 -12.82 -28.51
N PHE A 265 -26.59 -12.56 -27.20
CA PHE A 265 -25.48 -11.83 -26.59
C PHE A 265 -24.46 -12.83 -26.06
N ILE A 266 -23.22 -12.73 -26.54
CA ILE A 266 -22.09 -13.46 -25.98
C ILE A 266 -21.77 -12.80 -24.63
N ASN A 267 -21.97 -13.56 -23.56
CA ASN A 267 -21.66 -13.15 -22.19
C ASN A 267 -20.21 -13.53 -21.88
N PHE A 268 -19.36 -12.53 -21.57
CA PHE A 268 -17.93 -12.72 -21.26
C PHE A 268 -17.61 -12.62 -19.76
N ASP A 269 -18.63 -12.65 -18.88
CA ASP A 269 -18.47 -12.40 -17.43
C ASP A 269 -17.75 -13.50 -16.62
N ASN A 270 -16.89 -14.34 -17.22
CA ASN A 270 -16.14 -15.38 -16.52
C ASN A 270 -14.62 -15.40 -16.84
N TRP A 271 -13.96 -14.24 -16.84
CA TRP A 271 -12.48 -14.14 -16.81
C TRP A 271 -12.02 -13.17 -15.73
#